data_AF-A0AA43BUB8-F1
#
_entry.id   AF-A0AA43BUB8-F1
#
_cell.length_a   1.000
_cell.length_b   1.000
_cell.length_c   1.000
_cell.angle_alpha   90.00
_cell.angle_beta   90.00
_cell.angle_gamma   90.00
#
_symmetry.space_group_name_H-M   'P 1'
#
loop_
_entity.id
_entity.type
_entity.pdbx_description
1 polymer ?
#
loop_
_entity_poly.entity_id
_entity_poly.type
_entity_poly.pdbx_seq_one_letter_code
_entity_poly.pdbx_strand_id
1 'polypeptide(L)'
;MTLLVLMLAASACSNLGLGELHCSLLQGNDVSSANVLSVQAVPTAKYTPCLNELRLGWDSVSRFAEEGRAGINISRSISPFLTATVTESCDVSDAVAVESGYPDIQRFEDIEFQPTDIEISIVPLGERPLLSSRILVDRLAGVEIDDRPVTYTVDHDIDQSVNSRVNLALSQSAFVWIIDEVDAEEGTVELRSNIPAATGRGLLVADALDLIEDVVPAVFYRGNWYFTFEGGCITYEFDAKGTLAETVAADAEDALGFYPAFELREFARKNGFNIE
;
A
#
# COMPACT_ATOMS: atom_id res chain seq x y z
N MET A 1 -7.58 -31.20 53.06
CA MET A 1 -6.46 -30.83 52.17
C MET A 1 -6.95 -30.88 50.74
N THR A 2 -7.58 -29.80 50.27
CA THR A 2 -7.65 -29.39 48.85
C THR A 2 -8.11 -27.94 48.83
N LEU A 3 -7.17 -27.02 48.60
CA LEU A 3 -7.44 -25.60 48.39
C LEU A 3 -7.68 -25.44 46.89
N LEU A 4 -8.89 -25.04 46.49
CA LEU A 4 -9.20 -24.71 45.11
C LEU A 4 -8.77 -23.25 44.87
N VAL A 5 -7.66 -23.05 44.17
CA VAL A 5 -7.20 -21.72 43.75
C VAL A 5 -7.95 -21.36 42.47
N LEU A 6 -8.94 -20.47 42.57
CA LEU A 6 -9.52 -19.80 41.42
C LEU A 6 -8.52 -18.75 40.93
N MET A 7 -7.81 -19.02 39.83
CA MET A 7 -7.18 -17.97 39.02
C MET A 7 -8.27 -17.30 38.19
N LEU A 8 -8.69 -16.10 38.61
CA LEU A 8 -9.42 -15.18 37.76
C LEU A 8 -8.41 -14.53 36.80
N ALA A 9 -8.32 -15.05 35.58
CA ALA A 9 -7.73 -14.32 34.47
C ALA A 9 -8.69 -13.18 34.10
N ALA A 10 -8.37 -11.96 34.58
CA ALA A 10 -9.03 -10.76 34.11
C ALA A 10 -8.50 -10.44 32.71
N SER A 11 -9.13 -11.02 31.69
CA SER A 11 -9.08 -10.48 30.33
C SER A 11 -9.85 -9.16 30.36
N ALA A 12 -9.16 -8.06 30.69
CA ALA A 12 -9.69 -6.73 30.53
C ALA A 12 -9.67 -6.38 29.03
N CYS A 13 -10.59 -6.98 28.27
CA CYS A 13 -11.05 -6.39 27.01
C CYS A 13 -11.94 -5.20 27.39
N SER A 14 -11.30 -4.12 27.83
CA SER A 14 -11.94 -2.82 27.84
C SER A 14 -12.11 -2.44 26.38
N ASN A 15 -13.36 -2.38 25.91
CA ASN A 15 -13.71 -1.51 24.79
C ASN A 15 -13.41 -0.07 25.24
N LEU A 16 -12.13 0.31 25.15
CA LEU A 16 -11.68 1.69 25.22
C LEU A 16 -12.41 2.38 24.08
N GLY A 17 -13.28 3.33 24.42
CA GLY A 17 -13.82 4.26 23.43
C GLY A 17 -12.66 4.75 22.58
N LEU A 18 -12.84 4.68 21.26
CA LEU A 18 -11.86 5.15 20.28
C LEU A 18 -11.75 6.67 20.45
N GLY A 19 -11.02 7.12 21.47
CA GLY A 19 -10.55 8.48 21.58
C GLY A 19 -9.55 8.67 20.45
N GLU A 20 -10.09 9.07 19.31
CA GLU A 20 -9.29 9.38 18.15
C GLU A 20 -8.52 10.66 18.48
N LEU A 21 -7.20 10.53 18.58
CA LEU A 21 -6.33 11.68 18.70
C LEU A 21 -6.23 12.29 17.30
N HIS A 22 -7.00 13.34 17.08
CA HIS A 22 -6.91 14.14 15.86
C HIS A 22 -5.61 14.93 15.89
N CYS A 23 -4.98 15.10 14.72
CA CYS A 23 -3.72 15.86 14.65
C CYS A 23 -3.93 17.37 14.87
N SER A 24 -5.17 17.84 14.84
CA SER A 24 -5.52 19.23 15.11
C SER A 24 -6.03 19.44 16.53
N LEU A 25 -5.41 20.38 17.24
CA LEU A 25 -5.80 20.82 18.59
C LEU A 25 -7.17 21.52 18.65
N LEU A 26 -7.63 22.01 17.50
CA LEU A 26 -8.88 22.77 17.38
C LEU A 26 -10.11 21.86 17.30
N GLN A 27 -9.91 20.59 16.98
CA GLN A 27 -10.94 19.57 17.04
C GLN A 27 -10.86 18.99 18.45
N GLY A 28 -11.77 19.39 19.34
CA GLY A 28 -11.71 19.06 20.77
C GLY A 28 -11.41 17.57 20.99
N ASN A 29 -10.18 17.27 21.40
CA ASN A 29 -9.72 15.90 21.55
C ASN A 29 -10.37 15.25 22.77
N ASP A 30 -11.04 14.11 22.57
CA ASP A 30 -11.41 13.21 23.67
C ASP A 30 -10.18 12.34 23.99
N VAL A 31 -9.30 12.87 24.84
CA VAL A 31 -8.06 12.19 25.21
C VAL A 31 -8.42 10.95 26.03
N SER A 32 -8.37 9.78 25.39
CA SER A 32 -8.64 8.50 26.03
C SER A 32 -7.48 8.05 26.92
N SER A 33 -7.76 7.11 27.82
CA SER A 33 -6.71 6.42 28.58
C SER A 33 -5.66 5.75 27.67
N ALA A 34 -6.03 5.33 26.45
CA ALA A 34 -5.09 4.77 25.50
C ALA A 34 -4.04 5.82 25.06
N ASN A 35 -4.43 7.08 24.88
CA ASN A 35 -3.50 8.16 24.54
C ASN A 35 -2.54 8.48 25.70
N VAL A 36 -3.04 8.41 26.93
CA VAL A 36 -2.22 8.59 28.14
C VAL A 36 -1.23 7.43 28.32
N LEU A 37 -1.63 6.20 28.00
CA LEU A 37 -0.73 5.04 28.01
C LEU A 37 0.35 5.16 26.93
N SER A 38 0.05 5.73 25.75
CA SER A 38 1.04 5.93 24.69
C SER A 38 2.21 6.83 25.12
N VAL A 39 1.94 7.92 25.85
CA VAL A 39 3.01 8.82 26.33
C VAL A 39 3.76 8.30 27.56
N GLN A 40 3.20 7.33 28.29
CA GLN A 40 3.90 6.60 29.35
C GLN A 40 4.81 5.50 28.80
N ALA A 41 4.38 4.86 27.71
CA ALA A 41 5.16 3.83 27.02
C ALA A 41 6.48 4.37 26.46
N VAL A 42 6.48 5.62 25.97
CA VAL A 42 7.67 6.31 25.45
C VAL A 42 7.80 7.71 26.07
N PRO A 43 8.31 7.82 27.32
CA PRO A 43 8.36 9.10 28.05
C PRO A 43 9.24 10.16 27.40
N THR A 44 10.22 9.74 26.60
CA THR A 44 11.17 10.64 25.92
C THR A 44 10.57 11.29 24.68
N ALA A 45 9.53 10.71 24.08
CA ALA A 45 9.03 11.14 22.78
C ALA A 45 8.45 12.57 22.83
N LYS A 46 8.89 13.43 21.91
CA LYS A 46 8.30 14.77 21.69
C LYS A 46 6.95 14.71 20.97
N TYR A 47 6.73 13.71 20.13
CA TYR A 47 5.51 13.51 19.35
C TYR A 47 4.95 12.09 19.48
N THR A 48 3.65 11.96 19.26
CA THR A 48 2.92 10.68 19.14
C THR A 48 2.14 10.67 17.83
N PRO A 49 1.96 9.51 17.19
CA PRO A 49 1.14 9.42 15.99
C PRO A 49 -0.33 9.79 16.29
N CYS A 50 -0.92 10.52 15.36
CA CYS A 50 -2.33 10.90 15.35
C CYS A 50 -2.96 10.58 14.00
N LEU A 51 -4.29 10.61 13.95
CA LEU A 51 -5.09 10.27 12.77
C LEU A 51 -6.17 11.34 12.61
N ASN A 52 -6.23 11.98 11.45
CA ASN A 52 -7.22 13.01 11.15
C ASN A 52 -8.54 12.42 10.65
N GLU A 53 -8.45 11.55 9.64
CA GLU A 53 -9.59 10.94 8.96
C GLU A 53 -9.23 9.54 8.46
N LEU A 54 -10.22 8.65 8.41
CA LEU A 54 -10.08 7.35 7.77
C LEU A 54 -10.22 7.48 6.27
N ARG A 55 -9.32 6.83 5.54
CA ARG A 55 -9.35 6.75 4.08
C ARG A 55 -10.18 5.55 3.63
N LEU A 56 -10.54 5.53 2.35
CA LEU A 56 -11.34 4.43 1.80
C LEU A 56 -10.61 3.08 1.99
N GLY A 57 -11.36 2.08 2.46
CA GLY A 57 -10.85 0.76 2.83
C GLY A 57 -10.17 0.67 4.20
N TRP A 58 -10.06 1.76 4.96
CA TRP A 58 -9.51 1.71 6.32
C TRP A 58 -10.64 1.39 7.30
N ASP A 59 -10.91 0.10 7.51
CA ASP A 59 -12.12 -0.36 8.19
C ASP A 59 -11.95 -0.45 9.72
N SER A 60 -10.71 -0.49 10.22
CA SER A 60 -10.43 -0.60 11.65
C SER A 60 -9.15 0.12 12.04
N VAL A 61 -9.24 0.81 13.18
CA VAL A 61 -8.10 1.45 13.85
C VAL A 61 -8.06 1.00 15.29
N SER A 62 -6.90 0.53 15.71
CA SER A 62 -6.64 0.15 17.09
C SER A 62 -5.37 0.82 17.60
N ARG A 63 -5.35 1.13 18.89
CA ARG A 63 -4.17 1.69 19.55
C ARG A 63 -3.52 0.64 20.44
N PHE A 64 -2.21 0.70 20.55
CA PHE A 64 -1.45 -0.13 21.47
C PHE A 64 -0.47 0.74 22.28
N ALA A 65 -0.14 0.26 23.47
CA ALA A 65 0.88 0.83 24.34
C ALA A 65 1.54 -0.32 25.10
N GLU A 66 2.84 -0.46 24.92
CA GLU A 66 3.69 -1.49 25.51
C GLU A 66 4.95 -0.82 26.06
N GLU A 67 5.74 -1.53 26.86
CA GLU A 67 6.99 -0.96 27.37
C GLU A 67 7.93 -0.58 26.22
N GLY A 68 8.31 0.71 26.14
CA GLY A 68 9.22 1.24 25.13
C GLY A 68 8.60 1.52 23.76
N ARG A 69 7.31 1.21 23.53
CA ARG A 69 6.64 1.50 22.26
C ARG A 69 5.13 1.72 22.38
N ALA A 70 4.59 2.58 21.54
CA ALA A 70 3.14 2.77 21.43
C ALA A 70 2.77 3.14 20.00
N GLY A 71 1.49 3.06 19.65
CA GLY A 71 1.13 3.34 18.26
C GLY A 71 -0.31 3.10 17.89
N ILE A 72 -0.51 3.08 16.57
CA ILE A 72 -1.77 2.87 15.89
C ILE A 72 -1.59 1.78 14.84
N ASN A 73 -2.45 0.76 14.87
CA ASN A 73 -2.57 -0.21 13.79
C ASN A 73 -3.82 0.11 12.97
N ILE A 74 -3.66 0.21 11.66
CA ILE A 74 -4.73 0.43 10.69
C ILE A 74 -4.87 -0.84 9.85
N SER A 75 -6.09 -1.36 9.81
CA SER A 75 -6.40 -2.63 9.16
C SER A 75 -7.46 -2.48 8.08
N ARG A 76 -7.33 -3.33 7.06
CA ARG A 76 -8.33 -3.61 6.02
C ARG A 76 -8.99 -4.92 6.40
N SER A 77 -10.29 -4.89 6.67
CA SER A 77 -10.99 -6.02 7.30
C SER A 77 -10.29 -6.53 8.58
N ILE A 78 -9.52 -7.62 8.49
CA ILE A 78 -8.83 -8.25 9.64
C ILE A 78 -7.30 -8.18 9.55
N SER A 79 -6.75 -7.64 8.46
CA SER A 79 -5.30 -7.63 8.21
C SER A 79 -4.75 -6.22 8.41
N PRO A 80 -3.80 -6.00 9.33
CA PRO A 80 -3.08 -4.74 9.44
C PRO A 80 -2.24 -4.54 8.17
N PHE A 81 -2.31 -3.34 7.60
CA PHE A 81 -1.52 -2.97 6.42
C PHE A 81 -0.68 -1.71 6.64
N LEU A 82 -0.95 -0.96 7.71
CA LEU A 82 -0.22 0.23 8.11
C LEU A 82 -0.14 0.30 9.64
N THR A 83 1.08 0.36 10.17
CA THR A 83 1.33 0.49 11.60
C THR A 83 2.20 1.69 11.88
N ALA A 84 1.68 2.65 12.64
CA ALA A 84 2.43 3.81 13.10
C ALA A 84 2.92 3.58 14.54
N THR A 85 4.22 3.36 14.73
CA THR A 85 4.83 3.07 16.04
C THR A 85 5.76 4.20 16.47
N VAL A 86 5.56 4.75 17.67
CA VAL A 86 6.54 5.59 18.35
C VAL A 86 7.44 4.74 19.25
N THR A 87 8.74 5.03 19.21
CA THR A 87 9.81 4.46 20.05
C THR A 87 10.78 5.56 20.47
N GLU A 88 11.71 5.27 21.37
CA GLU A 88 12.77 6.22 21.78
C GLU A 88 13.74 6.55 20.63
N SER A 89 14.03 5.58 19.76
CA SER A 89 14.88 5.73 18.58
C SER A 89 14.63 4.61 17.58
N CYS A 90 15.03 4.81 16.32
CA CYS A 90 14.97 3.81 15.27
C CYS A 90 16.29 3.80 14.48
N ASP A 91 16.62 2.66 13.87
CA ASP A 91 17.71 2.55 12.91
C ASP A 91 17.21 2.97 11.53
N VAL A 92 17.92 3.93 10.92
CA VAL A 92 17.61 4.49 9.60
C VAL A 92 18.77 4.30 8.61
N SER A 93 19.74 3.45 8.95
CA SER A 93 21.00 3.31 8.20
C SER A 93 20.81 2.84 6.74
N ASP A 94 19.77 2.06 6.47
CA ASP A 94 19.41 1.58 5.14
C ASP A 94 18.40 2.49 4.40
N ALA A 95 17.93 3.56 5.06
CA ALA A 95 16.88 4.43 4.53
C ALA A 95 17.44 5.69 3.84
N VAL A 96 16.67 6.24 2.91
CA VAL A 96 16.99 7.45 2.15
C VAL A 96 16.33 8.67 2.79
N ALA A 97 17.10 9.73 3.04
CA ALA A 97 16.55 10.99 3.57
C ALA A 97 15.71 11.73 2.53
N VAL A 98 14.53 12.18 2.92
CA VAL A 98 13.60 12.97 2.10
C VAL A 98 13.09 14.19 2.87
N GLU A 99 12.42 15.12 2.20
CA GLU A 99 11.83 16.29 2.87
C GLU A 99 10.64 15.87 3.74
N SER A 100 10.66 16.25 5.02
CA SER A 100 9.60 15.88 5.96
C SER A 100 8.38 16.79 5.90
N GLY A 101 8.55 18.05 5.48
CA GLY A 101 7.53 19.10 5.60
C GLY A 101 7.36 19.66 7.03
N TYR A 102 8.12 19.16 8.01
CA TYR A 102 8.06 19.59 9.41
C TYR A 102 9.41 20.16 9.88
N PRO A 103 9.42 21.30 10.60
CA PRO A 103 10.66 22.02 10.91
C PRO A 103 11.64 21.25 11.83
N ASP A 104 11.13 20.40 12.72
CA ASP A 104 11.92 19.70 13.75
C ASP A 104 11.90 18.17 13.60
N ILE A 105 11.46 17.65 12.45
CA ILE A 105 11.33 16.22 12.19
C ILE A 105 12.07 15.89 10.90
N GLN A 106 12.93 14.89 10.92
CA GLN A 106 13.58 14.37 9.71
C GLN A 106 12.83 13.14 9.23
N ARG A 107 12.67 12.99 7.90
CA ARG A 107 12.00 11.85 7.27
C ARG A 107 13.03 11.01 6.51
N PHE A 108 12.99 9.71 6.71
CA PHE A 108 13.76 8.72 5.96
C PHE A 108 12.81 7.65 5.43
N GLU A 109 13.12 7.09 4.27
CA GLU A 109 12.29 6.09 3.60
C GLU A 109 13.11 4.89 3.19
N ASP A 110 12.61 3.71 3.53
CA ASP A 110 13.06 2.42 3.01
C ASP A 110 11.84 1.73 2.42
N ILE A 111 11.57 1.97 1.13
CA ILE A 111 10.33 1.59 0.47
C ILE A 111 10.62 0.65 -0.71
N GLU A 112 9.92 -0.48 -0.69
CA GLU A 112 9.75 -1.39 -1.80
C GLU A 112 8.35 -1.17 -2.38
N PHE A 113 8.29 -0.43 -3.49
CA PHE A 113 7.05 -0.19 -4.21
C PHE A 113 7.15 -0.82 -5.59
N GLN A 114 6.13 -1.61 -5.95
CA GLN A 114 5.97 -2.13 -7.29
C GLN A 114 4.74 -1.49 -7.96
N PRO A 115 4.91 -0.34 -8.65
CA PRO A 115 3.86 0.19 -9.52
C PRO A 115 3.75 -0.69 -10.77
N THR A 116 2.54 -0.93 -11.25
CA THR A 116 2.30 -1.86 -12.35
C THR A 116 1.17 -1.42 -13.27
N ASP A 117 1.42 -0.45 -14.15
CA ASP A 117 0.62 -0.44 -15.37
C ASP A 117 0.90 -1.75 -16.11
N ILE A 118 -0.15 -2.52 -16.44
CA ILE A 118 0.01 -3.72 -17.25
C ILE A 118 0.05 -3.26 -18.70
N GLU A 119 1.23 -3.27 -19.31
CA GLU A 119 1.38 -2.96 -20.73
C GLU A 119 1.31 -4.24 -21.56
N ILE A 120 0.41 -4.27 -22.56
CA ILE A 120 0.33 -5.30 -23.57
C ILE A 120 0.68 -4.70 -24.93
N SER A 121 1.76 -5.19 -25.54
CA SER A 121 2.15 -4.81 -26.89
C SER A 121 1.46 -5.69 -27.94
N ILE A 122 0.75 -5.11 -28.89
CA ILE A 122 0.07 -5.82 -29.97
C ILE A 122 0.87 -5.69 -31.27
N VAL A 123 1.27 -6.84 -31.83
CA VAL A 123 2.05 -6.94 -33.07
C VAL A 123 1.18 -7.57 -34.17
N PRO A 124 0.52 -6.76 -35.02
CA PRO A 124 -0.31 -7.27 -36.12
C PRO A 124 0.53 -7.77 -37.30
N LEU A 125 0.18 -8.92 -37.87
CA LEU A 125 0.88 -9.53 -39.03
C LEU A 125 0.21 -9.20 -40.37
N GLY A 126 0.02 -7.91 -40.65
CA GLY A 126 -0.53 -7.43 -41.92
C GLY A 126 -1.48 -6.24 -41.75
N GLU A 127 -1.99 -5.71 -42.87
CA GLU A 127 -2.89 -4.56 -42.87
C GLU A 127 -4.24 -4.85 -42.21
N ARG A 128 -4.83 -6.02 -42.48
CA ARG A 128 -6.11 -6.42 -41.89
C ARG A 128 -6.00 -6.69 -40.39
N PRO A 129 -5.01 -7.45 -39.89
CA PRO A 129 -4.75 -7.57 -38.46
C PRO A 129 -4.48 -6.22 -37.78
N LEU A 130 -3.82 -5.27 -38.45
CA LEU A 130 -3.58 -3.93 -37.92
C LEU A 130 -4.90 -3.17 -37.69
N LEU A 131 -5.83 -3.24 -38.65
CA LEU A 131 -7.15 -2.64 -38.49
C LEU A 131 -7.93 -3.32 -37.35
N SER A 132 -7.93 -4.66 -37.30
CA SER A 132 -8.58 -5.43 -36.24
C SER A 132 -8.01 -5.10 -34.86
N SER A 133 -6.69 -4.93 -34.76
CA SER A 133 -6.00 -4.57 -33.51
C SER A 133 -6.46 -3.21 -32.97
N ARG A 134 -6.65 -2.21 -33.84
CA ARG A 134 -7.16 -0.90 -33.42
C ARG A 134 -8.58 -0.99 -32.85
N ILE A 135 -9.45 -1.73 -33.54
CA ILE A 135 -10.82 -1.99 -33.07
C ILE A 135 -10.82 -2.77 -31.76
N LEU A 136 -9.89 -3.71 -31.60
CA LEU A 136 -9.74 -4.48 -30.38
C LEU A 136 -9.35 -3.56 -29.20
N VAL A 137 -8.38 -2.68 -29.37
CA VAL A 137 -7.99 -1.70 -28.33
C VAL A 137 -9.15 -0.82 -27.91
N ASP A 138 -9.95 -0.32 -28.86
CA ASP A 138 -11.14 0.47 -28.54
C ASP A 138 -12.17 -0.32 -27.69
N ARG A 139 -12.29 -1.64 -27.92
CA ARG A 139 -13.18 -2.52 -27.13
C ARG A 139 -12.63 -2.85 -25.76
N LEU A 140 -11.31 -2.87 -25.61
CA LEU A 140 -10.61 -3.17 -24.36
C LEU A 140 -10.37 -1.92 -23.50
N ALA A 141 -10.85 -0.76 -23.94
CA ALA A 141 -10.77 0.47 -23.16
C ALA A 141 -11.46 0.29 -21.80
N GLY A 142 -10.71 0.51 -20.72
CA GLY A 142 -11.19 0.34 -19.34
C GLY A 142 -11.17 -1.10 -18.82
N VAL A 143 -10.55 -2.04 -19.55
CA VAL A 143 -10.24 -3.36 -18.99
C VAL A 143 -9.15 -3.20 -17.93
N GLU A 144 -9.36 -3.90 -16.81
CA GLU A 144 -8.46 -3.93 -15.68
C GLU A 144 -8.09 -5.38 -15.34
N ILE A 145 -6.86 -5.60 -14.85
CA ILE A 145 -6.39 -6.88 -14.30
C ILE A 145 -5.89 -6.62 -12.88
N ASP A 146 -6.48 -7.29 -11.89
CA ASP A 146 -6.33 -6.95 -10.46
C ASP A 146 -6.56 -5.46 -10.15
N ASP A 147 -7.61 -4.89 -10.77
CA ASP A 147 -7.99 -3.47 -10.71
C ASP A 147 -6.87 -2.50 -11.16
N ARG A 148 -5.98 -2.98 -12.04
CA ARG A 148 -4.97 -2.15 -12.70
C ARG A 148 -5.37 -1.86 -14.13
N PRO A 149 -5.27 -0.61 -14.59
CA PRO A 149 -5.54 -0.31 -15.98
C PRO A 149 -4.57 -1.06 -16.89
N VAL A 150 -5.11 -1.74 -17.91
CA VAL A 150 -4.30 -2.36 -18.94
C VAL A 150 -4.09 -1.35 -20.07
N THR A 151 -2.84 -1.04 -20.37
CA THR A 151 -2.47 -0.19 -21.50
C THR A 151 -2.09 -1.06 -22.70
N TYR A 152 -2.67 -0.77 -23.86
CA TYR A 152 -2.43 -1.50 -25.09
C TYR A 152 -1.68 -0.64 -26.10
N THR A 153 -0.52 -1.10 -26.55
CA THR A 153 0.31 -0.41 -27.56
C THR A 153 0.28 -1.21 -28.86
N VAL A 154 -0.19 -0.63 -29.96
CA VAL A 154 -0.24 -1.31 -31.27
C VAL A 154 0.97 -0.93 -32.11
N ASP A 155 1.75 -1.92 -32.55
CA ASP A 155 2.81 -1.72 -33.54
C ASP A 155 2.20 -1.37 -34.91
N HIS A 156 2.60 -0.22 -35.46
CA HIS A 156 2.13 0.29 -36.75
C HIS A 156 3.12 0.07 -37.89
N ASP A 157 4.35 -0.35 -37.61
CA ASP A 157 5.39 -0.55 -38.61
C ASP A 157 5.28 -1.96 -39.21
N ILE A 158 4.36 -2.14 -40.14
CA ILE A 158 4.15 -3.43 -40.83
C ILE A 158 5.20 -3.72 -41.91
N ASP A 159 6.08 -2.76 -42.22
CA ASP A 159 7.15 -2.91 -43.21
C ASP A 159 8.40 -3.60 -42.62
N GLN A 160 8.57 -3.53 -41.29
CA GLN A 160 9.63 -4.25 -40.59
C GLN A 160 9.37 -5.76 -40.50
N SER A 161 10.45 -6.53 -40.36
CA SER A 161 10.34 -7.98 -40.19
C SER A 161 9.59 -8.33 -38.90
N VAL A 162 8.69 -9.31 -38.98
CA VAL A 162 7.90 -9.78 -37.83
C VAL A 162 8.79 -10.12 -36.63
N ASN A 163 9.90 -10.82 -36.86
CA ASN A 163 10.82 -11.20 -35.78
C ASN A 163 11.44 -9.97 -35.10
N SER A 164 11.82 -8.94 -35.85
CA SER A 164 12.37 -7.70 -35.28
C SER A 164 11.36 -7.01 -34.37
N ARG A 165 10.10 -6.91 -34.83
CA ARG A 165 9.01 -6.26 -34.10
C ARG A 165 8.63 -7.01 -32.84
N VAL A 166 8.46 -8.33 -32.94
CA VAL A 166 8.16 -9.17 -31.77
C VAL A 166 9.28 -9.12 -30.74
N ASN A 167 10.54 -9.15 -31.17
CA ASN A 167 11.67 -9.05 -30.24
C ASN A 167 11.76 -7.66 -29.59
N LEU A 168 11.47 -6.60 -30.33
CA LEU A 168 11.40 -5.24 -29.79
C LEU A 168 10.28 -5.15 -28.74
N ALA A 169 9.08 -5.63 -29.08
CA ALA A 169 7.95 -5.68 -28.16
C ALA A 169 8.26 -6.47 -26.88
N LEU A 170 8.86 -7.67 -27.00
CA LEU A 170 9.27 -8.48 -25.83
C LEU A 170 10.38 -7.84 -24.99
N SER A 171 11.13 -6.89 -25.54
CA SER A 171 12.13 -6.13 -24.79
C SER A 171 11.55 -4.92 -24.05
N GLN A 172 10.34 -4.49 -24.43
CA GLN A 172 9.66 -3.30 -23.90
C GLN A 172 8.50 -3.67 -22.97
N SER A 173 7.79 -4.76 -23.26
CA SER A 173 6.66 -5.28 -22.49
C SER A 173 6.85 -6.76 -22.14
N ALA A 174 6.33 -7.14 -20.98
CA ALA A 174 6.29 -8.53 -20.54
C ALA A 174 5.27 -9.37 -21.31
N PHE A 175 4.28 -8.75 -21.97
CA PHE A 175 3.17 -9.42 -22.64
C PHE A 175 3.01 -8.90 -24.07
N VAL A 176 3.18 -9.79 -25.04
CA VAL A 176 3.06 -9.46 -26.47
C VAL A 176 1.95 -10.29 -27.09
N TRP A 177 0.95 -9.62 -27.63
CA TRP A 177 -0.11 -10.24 -28.42
C TRP A 177 0.24 -10.14 -29.90
N ILE A 178 0.41 -11.30 -30.54
CA ILE A 178 0.59 -11.39 -31.98
C ILE A 178 -0.76 -11.73 -32.59
N ILE A 179 -1.15 -10.99 -33.61
CA ILE A 179 -2.44 -11.18 -34.29
C ILE A 179 -2.15 -11.39 -35.77
N ASP A 180 -2.36 -12.61 -36.26
CA ASP A 180 -2.34 -12.93 -37.67
C ASP A 180 -3.72 -12.81 -38.34
N GLU A 181 -3.83 -13.23 -39.60
CA GLU A 181 -5.10 -13.18 -40.35
C GLU A 181 -6.17 -14.11 -39.76
N VAL A 182 -5.78 -15.30 -39.27
CA VAL A 182 -6.70 -16.26 -38.67
C VAL A 182 -7.16 -15.73 -37.32
N ASP A 183 -6.23 -15.24 -36.51
CA ASP A 183 -6.52 -14.61 -35.22
C ASP A 183 -7.50 -13.43 -35.37
N ALA A 184 -7.29 -12.59 -36.39
CA ALA A 184 -8.15 -11.46 -36.68
C ALA A 184 -9.57 -11.87 -37.13
N GLU A 185 -9.72 -13.05 -37.74
CA GLU A 185 -11.03 -13.59 -38.17
C GLU A 185 -11.77 -14.28 -37.02
N GLU A 186 -11.04 -15.02 -36.20
CA GLU A 186 -11.60 -15.82 -35.10
C GLU A 186 -11.76 -15.02 -33.82
N GLY A 187 -11.11 -13.85 -33.71
CA GLY A 187 -11.11 -13.03 -32.49
C GLY A 187 -10.20 -13.60 -31.41
N THR A 188 -9.09 -14.21 -31.83
CA THR A 188 -8.08 -14.82 -30.96
C THR A 188 -6.76 -14.07 -30.99
N VAL A 189 -5.80 -14.46 -30.14
CA VAL A 189 -4.43 -13.95 -30.11
C VAL A 189 -3.40 -15.06 -29.85
N GLU A 190 -2.17 -14.87 -30.32
CA GLU A 190 -0.98 -15.52 -29.76
C GLU A 190 -0.39 -14.64 -28.66
N LEU A 191 -0.42 -15.11 -27.41
CA LEU A 191 0.25 -14.48 -26.28
C LEU A 191 1.69 -15.01 -26.19
N ARG A 192 2.68 -14.11 -26.25
CA ARG A 192 4.09 -14.39 -25.93
C ARG A 192 4.55 -13.58 -24.74
N SER A 193 5.29 -14.25 -23.85
CA SER A 193 5.91 -13.63 -22.68
C SER A 193 7.28 -14.26 -22.38
N ASN A 194 8.10 -13.56 -21.60
CA ASN A 194 9.25 -14.16 -20.92
C ASN A 194 8.84 -15.01 -19.70
N ILE A 195 7.56 -14.97 -19.30
CA ILE A 195 6.94 -15.80 -18.28
C ILE A 195 6.29 -17.01 -18.95
N PRO A 196 6.82 -18.25 -18.79
CA PRO A 196 6.31 -19.41 -19.52
C PRO A 196 4.83 -19.75 -19.26
N ALA A 197 4.32 -19.41 -18.07
CA ALA A 197 2.92 -19.63 -17.71
C ALA A 197 1.95 -18.69 -18.45
N ALA A 198 2.41 -17.55 -18.94
CA ALA A 198 1.63 -16.60 -19.73
C ALA A 198 2.04 -16.64 -21.21
N THR A 199 1.91 -17.81 -21.83
CA THR A 199 2.16 -17.99 -23.27
C THR A 199 1.16 -18.98 -23.85
N GLY A 200 0.61 -18.68 -25.02
CA GLY A 200 -0.37 -19.53 -25.70
C GLY A 200 -0.69 -19.03 -27.11
N ARG A 201 -1.44 -19.83 -27.87
CA ARG A 201 -1.83 -19.53 -29.26
C ARG A 201 -3.30 -19.81 -29.47
N GLY A 202 -3.94 -19.03 -30.34
CA GLY A 202 -5.38 -19.16 -30.61
C GLY A 202 -6.21 -18.95 -29.33
N LEU A 203 -5.71 -18.13 -28.40
CA LEU A 203 -6.40 -17.83 -27.16
C LEU A 203 -7.53 -16.86 -27.45
N LEU A 204 -8.71 -17.06 -26.86
CA LEU A 204 -9.67 -15.98 -26.79
C LEU A 204 -9.05 -14.82 -26.02
N VAL A 205 -9.44 -13.60 -26.34
CA VAL A 205 -8.93 -12.40 -25.66
C VAL A 205 -9.14 -12.49 -24.14
N ALA A 206 -10.29 -13.01 -23.69
CA ALA A 206 -10.54 -13.24 -22.27
C ALA A 206 -9.55 -14.25 -21.66
N ASP A 207 -9.35 -15.40 -22.29
CA ASP A 207 -8.41 -16.42 -21.81
C ASP A 207 -6.96 -15.89 -21.75
N ALA A 208 -6.57 -15.01 -22.69
CA ALA A 208 -5.27 -14.38 -22.68
C ALA A 208 -5.11 -13.40 -21.51
N LEU A 209 -6.18 -12.69 -21.12
CA LEU A 209 -6.19 -11.81 -19.94
C LEU A 209 -6.15 -12.64 -18.64
N ASP A 210 -6.91 -13.73 -18.55
CA ASP A 210 -6.90 -14.64 -17.40
C ASP A 210 -5.49 -15.23 -17.16
N LEU A 211 -4.78 -15.64 -18.22
CA LEU A 211 -3.40 -16.12 -18.12
C LEU A 211 -2.42 -15.04 -17.63
N ILE A 212 -2.70 -13.76 -17.94
CA ILE A 212 -1.88 -12.64 -17.46
C ILE A 212 -2.18 -12.40 -15.98
N GLU A 213 -3.46 -12.37 -15.58
CA GLU A 213 -3.89 -12.24 -14.18
C GLU A 213 -3.21 -13.28 -13.28
N ASP A 214 -3.12 -14.53 -13.72
CA ASP A 214 -2.49 -15.62 -12.97
C ASP A 214 -0.98 -15.43 -12.69
N VAL A 215 -0.29 -14.59 -13.48
CA VAL A 215 1.17 -14.44 -13.38
C VAL A 215 1.64 -13.06 -12.94
N VAL A 216 0.81 -12.02 -13.12
CA VAL A 216 1.21 -10.68 -12.71
C VAL A 216 1.12 -10.60 -11.18
N PRO A 217 2.22 -10.28 -10.47
CA PRO A 217 2.17 -10.16 -9.03
C PRO A 217 1.19 -9.06 -8.62
N ALA A 218 0.49 -9.28 -7.50
CA ALA A 218 -0.36 -8.27 -6.90
C ALA A 218 0.45 -7.00 -6.62
N VAL A 219 -0.15 -5.83 -6.87
CA VAL A 219 0.44 -4.54 -6.47
C VAL A 219 0.74 -4.59 -4.98
N PHE A 220 1.91 -4.10 -4.59
CA PHE A 220 2.20 -3.91 -3.19
C PHE A 220 2.97 -2.60 -2.95
N TYR A 221 2.74 -2.07 -1.76
CA TYR A 221 3.52 -0.99 -1.18
C TYR A 221 3.97 -1.48 0.18
N ARG A 222 5.27 -1.78 0.29
CA ARG A 222 5.87 -2.31 1.51
C ARG A 222 7.08 -1.47 1.90
N GLY A 223 7.30 -1.34 3.20
CA GLY A 223 8.51 -0.73 3.72
C GLY A 223 8.20 0.21 4.87
N ASN A 224 9.12 1.11 5.15
CA ASN A 224 9.08 1.95 6.32
C ASN A 224 9.30 3.43 5.97
N TRP A 225 8.48 4.30 6.57
CA TRP A 225 8.85 5.69 6.77
C TRP A 225 9.30 5.89 8.20
N TYR A 226 10.42 6.57 8.38
CA TYR A 226 10.97 6.91 9.67
C TYR A 226 10.93 8.42 9.86
N PHE A 227 10.30 8.85 10.95
CA PHE A 227 10.24 10.24 11.36
C PHE A 227 11.01 10.41 12.66
N THR A 228 12.24 10.90 12.57
CA THR A 228 13.11 11.07 13.74
C THR A 228 13.03 12.49 14.28
N PHE A 229 12.98 12.63 15.59
CA PHE A 229 12.93 13.91 16.30
C PHE A 229 13.59 13.79 17.67
N GLU A 230 13.71 14.90 18.40
CA GLU A 230 14.27 14.89 19.74
C GLU A 230 13.51 13.94 20.68
N GLY A 231 14.22 12.95 21.22
CA GLY A 231 13.69 12.00 22.19
C GLY A 231 12.79 10.89 21.61
N GLY A 232 12.64 10.79 20.29
CA GLY A 232 11.82 9.72 19.72
C GLY A 232 11.97 9.50 18.21
N CYS A 233 11.43 8.38 17.76
CA CYS A 233 11.22 8.08 16.37
C CYS A 233 9.82 7.50 16.17
N ILE A 234 9.14 7.94 15.11
CA ILE A 234 7.89 7.34 14.64
C ILE A 234 8.18 6.57 13.35
N THR A 235 7.89 5.28 13.34
CA THR A 235 8.00 4.42 12.16
C THR A 235 6.60 4.10 11.63
N TYR A 236 6.35 4.37 10.35
CA TYR A 236 5.17 3.90 9.64
C TYR A 236 5.58 2.68 8.82
N GLU A 237 5.16 1.50 9.26
CA GLU A 237 5.39 0.24 8.56
C GLU A 237 4.21 -0.06 7.64
N PHE A 238 4.49 -0.26 6.35
CA PHE A 238 3.52 -0.57 5.31
C PHE A 238 3.65 -2.03 4.87
N ASP A 239 2.52 -2.74 4.75
CA ASP A 239 2.37 -4.00 4.00
C ASP A 239 1.04 -3.98 3.24
N ALA A 240 0.85 -2.97 2.40
CA ALA A 240 -0.35 -2.82 1.59
C ALA A 240 -0.26 -3.68 0.33
N LYS A 241 -1.37 -4.34 -0.03
CA LYS A 241 -1.49 -5.21 -1.21
C LYS A 241 -2.78 -4.92 -1.97
N GLY A 242 -2.75 -5.20 -3.26
CA GLY A 242 -3.86 -5.00 -4.18
C GLY A 242 -4.07 -3.52 -4.56
N THR A 243 -5.25 -3.25 -5.10
CA THR A 243 -5.68 -2.01 -5.76
C THR A 243 -5.35 -0.72 -4.98
N LEU A 244 -5.61 -0.73 -3.67
CA LEU A 244 -5.39 0.42 -2.80
C LEU A 244 -3.97 0.46 -2.20
N ALA A 245 -3.02 -0.32 -2.73
CA ALA A 245 -1.61 -0.20 -2.37
C ALA A 245 -0.95 1.01 -3.05
N GLU A 246 -1.41 1.40 -4.24
CA GLU A 246 -0.84 2.55 -4.97
C GLU A 246 -1.14 3.89 -4.27
N THR A 247 -2.32 4.00 -3.67
CA THR A 247 -2.73 5.23 -2.98
C THR A 247 -2.27 5.28 -1.53
N VAL A 248 -1.77 4.17 -0.96
CA VAL A 248 -1.57 4.06 0.50
C VAL A 248 -0.59 5.09 1.05
N ALA A 249 0.43 5.44 0.28
CA ALA A 249 1.39 6.48 0.63
C ALA A 249 0.69 7.83 0.74
N ALA A 250 0.07 8.30 -0.34
CA ALA A 250 -0.65 9.58 -0.34
C ALA A 250 -1.75 9.64 0.72
N ASP A 251 -2.49 8.54 0.88
CA ASP A 251 -3.51 8.38 1.92
C ASP A 251 -2.92 8.50 3.33
N ALA A 252 -1.73 7.92 3.58
CA ALA A 252 -1.03 8.04 4.85
C ALA A 252 -0.52 9.47 5.10
N GLU A 253 -0.01 10.16 4.09
CA GLU A 253 0.43 11.56 4.21
C GLU A 253 -0.72 12.51 4.57
N ASP A 254 -1.90 12.28 4.00
CA ASP A 254 -3.10 13.08 4.28
C ASP A 254 -3.70 12.77 5.66
N ALA A 255 -3.78 11.48 5.99
CA ALA A 255 -4.53 11.00 7.16
C ALA A 255 -3.73 11.02 8.46
N LEU A 256 -2.42 10.76 8.40
CA LEU A 256 -1.58 10.62 9.59
C LEU A 256 -0.81 11.90 9.88
N GLY A 257 -0.34 12.02 11.12
CA GLY A 257 0.52 13.11 11.50
C GLY A 257 1.11 12.97 12.90
N PHE A 258 1.50 14.12 13.45
CA PHE A 258 2.22 14.24 14.70
C PHE A 258 1.44 15.07 15.70
N TYR A 259 1.12 14.49 16.85
CA TYR A 259 0.53 15.21 17.97
C TYR A 259 1.59 15.46 19.06
N PRO A 260 1.71 16.68 19.61
CA PRO A 260 2.70 16.98 20.63
C PRO A 260 2.44 16.19 21.92
N ALA A 261 3.40 15.34 22.32
CA ALA A 261 3.25 14.48 23.50
C ALA A 261 3.11 15.28 24.80
N PHE A 262 3.72 16.47 24.88
CA PHE A 262 3.65 17.32 26.06
C PHE A 262 2.21 17.72 26.42
N GLU A 263 1.34 17.88 25.43
CA GLU A 263 -0.06 18.24 25.68
C GLU A 263 -0.86 17.10 26.28
N LEU A 264 -0.62 15.87 25.81
CA LEU A 264 -1.19 14.68 26.43
C LEU A 264 -0.69 14.51 27.84
N ARG A 265 0.59 14.82 28.09
CA ARG A 265 1.14 14.78 29.45
C ARG A 265 0.45 15.82 30.36
N GLU A 266 0.31 17.05 29.90
CA GLU A 266 -0.40 18.10 30.63
C GLU A 266 -1.88 17.72 30.89
N PHE A 267 -2.55 17.13 29.92
CA PHE A 267 -3.89 16.59 30.09
C PHE A 267 -3.93 15.50 31.17
N ALA A 268 -3.02 14.52 31.11
CA ALA A 268 -2.95 13.46 32.09
C ALA A 268 -2.72 13.99 33.51
N ARG A 269 -1.77 14.91 33.70
CA ARG A 269 -1.49 15.52 35.01
C ARG A 269 -2.70 16.27 35.57
N LYS A 270 -3.39 17.05 34.73
CA LYS A 270 -4.62 17.77 35.13
C LYS A 270 -5.76 16.84 35.55
N ASN A 271 -5.79 15.62 35.00
CA ASN A 271 -6.78 14.60 35.31
C ASN A 271 -6.30 13.58 36.36
N GLY A 272 -5.19 13.86 37.06
CA GLY A 272 -4.73 13.06 38.20
C GLY A 272 -3.95 11.79 37.82
N PHE A 273 -3.54 11.63 36.56
CA PHE A 273 -2.61 10.56 36.17
C PHE A 273 -1.19 10.92 36.63
N ASN A 274 -0.51 9.95 37.26
CA ASN A 274 0.88 10.10 37.65
C ASN A 274 1.79 9.72 36.49
N ILE A 275 2.32 10.72 35.80
CA ILE A 275 3.19 10.55 34.64
C ILE A 275 4.40 11.48 34.77
N GLU A 276 5.56 10.99 34.36
CA GLU A 276 6.81 11.76 34.37
C GLU A 276 6.83 12.82 33.26
#